data_AF-A0A8T3NZR6-F1
#
_entry.id   AF-A0A8T3NZR6-F1
#
_cell.length_a   1.000
_cell.length_b   1.000
_cell.length_c   1.000
_cell.angle_alpha   90.00
_cell.angle_beta   90.00
_cell.angle_gamma   90.00
#
_symmetry.space_group_name_H-M   'P 1'
#
loop_
_entity.id
_entity.type
_entity.pdbx_description
1 polymer ?
#
loop_
_entity_poly.entity_id
_entity_poly.type
_entity_poly.pdbx_seq_one_letter_code
_entity_poly.pdbx_strand_id
1 'polypeptide(L)'
;HTLLGRDGFRRGLKLYLERHDGQAATTDDFAAAMGDANGRDFTQFTRWYDQAGTPQVLVAGAWDGQARRYRLHVEQRLSGTQSQPDGLPLHIPLAVALVGPDGDDLPLRLAGETKVQGTSRVLELTEDAHEFEFIDLPARPTPSLLRDFSAPVNLRFEYDDTELAFLAAHDSDPFNRWEAGQRLATRLGLELIADQRAGRPLTLTPALIDAFAHTLEDRALNDGLVAEALTLPDEGYLAEQVEEIETDSIHVAREFMRRAIATALEPQLVAAYRARATSASDYAYDAVAAARRGLRDLCLNYLNTLEKDDYAQWAFDQFAAARNMTDAMGALRALNDTGGARREQALQVFHGRWRQDPLVMDKWFALHASCVRPETLQKVAELLDHPLFSIRNPNRVRALIGSFAQRNPAIFHAPSGAGYRYLSEQILRLDALNPQMAARLVKSFSRWQKYEPGRRALQKAELEMIAGREKVSRDVFEVAAKSLA
;
A
#
# COMPACT_ATOMS: atom_id res chain seq x y z
N HIS A 1 -4.37 -11.05 21.88
CA HIS A 1 -3.01 -11.62 21.83
C HIS A 1 -1.98 -10.66 22.45
N THR A 2 -1.86 -9.42 21.97
CA THR A 2 -0.91 -8.39 22.48
C THR A 2 -0.92 -8.24 24.00
N LEU A 3 -2.11 -8.07 24.62
CA LEU A 3 -2.26 -7.93 26.07
C LEU A 3 -1.88 -9.20 26.87
N LEU A 4 -2.00 -10.40 26.28
CA LEU A 4 -1.85 -11.67 26.99
C LEU A 4 -0.52 -12.38 26.71
N GLY A 5 0.18 -11.95 25.65
CA GLY A 5 1.23 -12.73 25.02
C GLY A 5 0.71 -14.04 24.42
N ARG A 6 1.62 -14.76 23.76
CA ARG A 6 1.33 -16.03 23.10
C ARG A 6 0.79 -17.07 24.07
N ASP A 7 1.43 -17.24 25.21
CA ASP A 7 1.07 -18.29 26.17
C ASP A 7 -0.25 -17.99 26.87
N GLY A 8 -0.52 -16.74 27.23
CA GLY A 8 -1.79 -16.35 27.81
C GLY A 8 -2.96 -16.50 26.84
N PHE A 9 -2.74 -16.13 25.57
CA PHE A 9 -3.73 -16.38 24.52
C PHE A 9 -4.01 -17.88 24.32
N ARG A 10 -2.98 -18.73 24.34
CA ARG A 10 -3.15 -20.20 24.22
C ARG A 10 -3.91 -20.79 25.40
N ARG A 11 -3.67 -20.30 26.62
CA ARG A 11 -4.45 -20.70 27.81
C ARG A 11 -5.92 -20.34 27.65
N GLY A 12 -6.22 -19.10 27.25
CA GLY A 12 -7.59 -18.64 27.00
C GLY A 12 -8.29 -19.43 25.91
N LEU A 13 -7.61 -19.69 24.78
CA LEU A 13 -8.16 -20.51 23.71
C LEU A 13 -8.46 -21.95 24.17
N LYS A 14 -7.56 -22.55 24.96
CA LYS A 14 -7.79 -23.87 25.53
C LYS A 14 -9.04 -23.88 26.42
N LEU A 15 -9.17 -22.90 27.33
CA LEU A 15 -10.33 -22.80 28.21
C LEU A 15 -11.64 -22.55 27.43
N TYR A 16 -11.60 -21.73 26.38
CA TYR A 16 -12.74 -21.49 25.50
C TYR A 16 -13.24 -22.79 24.85
N LEU A 17 -12.32 -23.59 24.29
CA LEU A 17 -12.66 -24.88 23.70
C LEU A 17 -13.18 -25.86 24.77
N GLU A 18 -12.57 -25.92 25.96
CA GLU A 18 -13.04 -26.78 27.05
C GLU A 18 -14.49 -26.45 27.49
N ARG A 19 -14.89 -25.17 27.43
CA ARG A 19 -16.22 -24.72 27.85
C ARG A 19 -17.29 -24.85 26.77
N HIS A 20 -16.91 -24.60 25.51
CA HIS A 20 -17.86 -24.35 24.43
C HIS A 20 -17.72 -25.29 23.23
N ASP A 21 -16.92 -26.36 23.32
CA ASP A 21 -16.85 -27.36 22.26
C ASP A 21 -18.23 -27.98 21.97
N GLY A 22 -18.57 -28.08 20.69
CA GLY A 22 -19.88 -28.57 20.22
C GLY A 22 -21.07 -27.62 20.44
N GLN A 23 -20.85 -26.37 20.87
CA GLN A 23 -21.91 -25.39 21.13
C GLN A 23 -21.86 -24.19 20.16
N ALA A 24 -22.97 -23.44 20.10
CA ALA A 24 -22.99 -22.11 19.51
C ALA A 24 -22.70 -21.08 20.61
N ALA A 25 -21.45 -20.58 20.65
CA ALA A 25 -20.99 -19.59 21.63
C ALA A 25 -21.02 -18.15 21.07
N THR A 26 -20.81 -17.18 21.96
CA THR A 26 -20.82 -15.74 21.67
C THR A 26 -19.42 -15.12 21.73
N THR A 27 -19.30 -13.86 21.32
CA THR A 27 -18.06 -13.07 21.50
C THR A 27 -17.74 -12.84 22.97
N ASP A 28 -18.77 -12.69 23.82
CA ASP A 28 -18.62 -12.53 25.27
C ASP A 28 -18.06 -13.79 25.91
N ASP A 29 -18.50 -14.97 25.48
CA ASP A 29 -17.95 -16.25 25.94
C ASP A 29 -16.45 -16.37 25.65
N PHE A 30 -16.03 -15.93 24.45
CA PHE A 30 -14.63 -15.92 24.07
C PHE A 30 -13.81 -14.93 24.91
N ALA A 31 -14.31 -13.71 25.12
CA ALA A 31 -13.66 -12.71 25.97
C ALA A 31 -13.56 -13.17 27.43
N ALA A 32 -14.61 -13.77 27.98
CA ALA A 32 -14.64 -14.32 29.33
C ALA A 32 -13.61 -15.45 29.50
N ALA A 33 -13.53 -16.40 28.56
CA ALA A 33 -12.52 -17.45 28.61
C ALA A 33 -11.08 -16.91 28.55
N MET A 34 -10.85 -15.84 27.77
CA MET A 34 -9.56 -15.15 27.72
C MET A 34 -9.21 -14.47 29.05
N GLY A 35 -10.17 -13.81 29.68
CA GLY A 35 -9.99 -13.17 30.99
C GLY A 35 -9.76 -14.19 32.11
N ASP A 36 -10.64 -15.19 32.22
CA ASP A 36 -10.63 -16.21 33.27
C ASP A 36 -9.32 -17.03 33.28
N ALA A 37 -8.85 -17.45 32.10
CA ALA A 37 -7.62 -18.24 31.98
C ALA A 37 -6.33 -17.46 32.32
N ASN A 38 -6.44 -16.13 32.45
CA ASN A 38 -5.32 -15.23 32.67
C ASN A 38 -5.47 -14.35 33.92
N GLY A 39 -6.58 -14.45 34.64
CA GLY A 39 -6.88 -13.58 35.78
C GLY A 39 -6.90 -12.10 35.42
N ARG A 40 -7.37 -11.76 34.21
CA ARG A 40 -7.43 -10.39 33.70
C ARG A 40 -8.86 -9.99 33.38
N ASP A 41 -9.23 -8.76 33.71
CA ASP A 41 -10.51 -8.19 33.34
C ASP A 41 -10.50 -7.71 31.89
N PHE A 42 -11.43 -8.23 31.07
CA PHE A 42 -11.64 -7.83 29.68
C PHE A 42 -12.98 -7.12 29.47
N THR A 43 -13.69 -6.76 30.54
CA THR A 43 -15.01 -6.10 30.46
C THR A 43 -14.97 -4.80 29.67
N GLN A 44 -13.91 -4.00 29.80
CA GLN A 44 -13.77 -2.80 28.95
C GLN A 44 -13.38 -3.15 27.51
N PHE A 45 -12.59 -4.20 27.31
CA PHE A 45 -12.14 -4.61 25.99
C PHE A 45 -13.31 -5.06 25.10
N THR A 46 -14.41 -5.55 25.68
CA THR A 46 -15.59 -5.95 24.89
C THR A 46 -16.23 -4.78 24.12
N ARG A 47 -15.97 -3.52 24.52
CA ARG A 47 -16.40 -2.33 23.76
C ARG A 47 -15.92 -2.32 22.30
N TRP A 48 -14.85 -3.04 21.97
CA TRP A 48 -14.40 -3.23 20.58
C TRP A 48 -15.40 -4.01 19.71
N TYR A 49 -16.26 -4.85 20.31
CA TYR A 49 -17.32 -5.57 19.61
C TYR A 49 -18.60 -4.73 19.48
N ASP A 50 -18.83 -3.81 20.43
CA ASP A 50 -20.08 -3.05 20.54
C ASP A 50 -20.05 -1.71 19.80
N GLN A 51 -18.87 -1.10 19.65
CA GLN A 51 -18.73 0.26 19.10
C GLN A 51 -18.12 0.24 17.71
N ALA A 52 -18.81 0.84 16.74
CA ALA A 52 -18.31 1.01 15.38
C ALA A 52 -17.46 2.27 15.24
N GLY A 53 -16.56 2.27 14.26
CA GLY A 53 -15.67 3.39 13.94
C GLY A 53 -14.21 3.09 14.22
N THR A 54 -13.32 3.91 13.67
CA THR A 54 -11.87 3.80 13.87
C THR A 54 -11.44 4.87 14.89
N PRO A 55 -10.95 4.49 16.08
CA PRO A 55 -10.50 5.44 17.08
C PRO A 55 -9.36 6.30 16.56
N GLN A 56 -9.32 7.57 16.96
CA GLN A 56 -8.18 8.45 16.79
C GLN A 56 -7.35 8.41 18.07
N VAL A 57 -6.04 8.21 17.94
CA VAL A 57 -5.09 8.26 19.05
C VAL A 57 -4.11 9.39 18.78
N LEU A 58 -4.18 10.46 19.55
CA LEU A 58 -3.31 11.63 19.46
C LEU A 58 -2.17 11.45 20.45
N VAL A 59 -0.93 11.57 19.99
CA VAL A 59 0.26 11.39 20.84
C VAL A 59 1.16 12.62 20.74
N ALA A 60 1.60 13.13 21.88
CA ALA A 60 2.63 14.16 21.99
C ALA A 60 3.79 13.67 22.85
N GLY A 61 5.02 13.97 22.42
CA GLY A 61 6.25 13.55 23.08
C GLY A 61 7.05 14.74 23.62
N ALA A 62 7.59 14.62 24.84
CA ALA A 62 8.44 15.66 25.45
C ALA A 62 9.70 15.06 26.07
N TRP A 63 10.87 15.54 25.62
CA TRP A 63 12.18 15.16 26.17
C TRP A 63 12.66 16.18 27.22
N ASP A 64 13.02 15.70 28.40
CA ASP A 64 13.77 16.44 29.42
C ASP A 64 15.18 15.86 29.54
N GLY A 65 16.15 16.56 28.94
CA GLY A 65 17.55 16.15 28.96
C GLY A 65 18.23 16.26 30.32
N GLN A 66 17.78 17.17 31.19
CA GLN A 66 18.36 17.31 32.54
C GLN A 66 17.91 16.17 33.44
N ALA A 67 16.61 15.84 33.38
CA ALA A 67 16.04 14.75 34.16
C ALA A 67 16.23 13.37 33.49
N ARG A 68 16.68 13.32 32.23
CA ARG A 68 16.82 12.11 31.39
C ARG A 68 15.49 11.36 31.26
N ARG A 69 14.44 12.09 30.89
CA ARG A 69 13.06 11.57 30.81
C ARG A 69 12.40 11.88 29.49
N TYR A 70 11.57 10.95 29.04
CA TYR A 70 10.71 11.13 27.88
C TYR A 70 9.26 10.88 28.28
N ARG A 71 8.41 11.89 28.13
CA ARG A 71 6.97 11.80 28.43
C ARG A 71 6.16 11.64 27.15
N LEU A 72 5.22 10.71 27.18
CA LEU A 72 4.17 10.55 26.18
C LEU A 72 2.82 10.96 26.79
N HIS A 73 2.24 12.03 26.26
CA HIS A 73 0.83 12.36 26.46
C HIS A 73 0.03 11.69 25.35
N VAL A 74 -0.98 10.89 25.72
CA VAL A 74 -1.77 10.10 24.77
C VAL A 74 -3.25 10.33 25.02
N GLU A 75 -3.97 10.79 23.99
CA GLU A 75 -5.43 10.93 24.01
C GLU A 75 -6.08 9.94 23.03
N GLN A 76 -7.20 9.34 23.41
CA GLN A 76 -8.03 8.57 22.50
C GLN A 76 -9.41 9.20 22.33
N ARG A 77 -9.97 9.13 21.12
CA ARG A 77 -11.33 9.56 20.82
C ARG A 77 -11.97 8.62 19.80
N LEU A 78 -13.23 8.27 20.01
CA LEU A 78 -14.04 7.54 19.04
C LEU A 78 -15.19 8.43 18.59
N SER A 79 -15.04 9.10 17.46
CA SER A 79 -16.07 9.98 16.93
C SER A 79 -17.33 9.20 16.56
N GLY A 80 -18.48 9.71 16.98
CA GLY A 80 -19.77 9.17 16.59
C GLY A 80 -20.04 9.33 15.09
N THR A 81 -21.01 8.58 14.57
CA THR A 81 -21.57 8.83 13.23
C THR A 81 -22.66 9.91 13.31
N GLN A 82 -23.15 10.45 12.19
CA GLN A 82 -24.33 11.34 12.23
C GLN A 82 -25.56 10.72 12.95
N SER A 83 -25.58 9.40 13.10
CA SER A 83 -26.62 8.60 13.75
C SER A 83 -26.29 8.09 15.16
N GLN A 84 -25.08 8.29 15.68
CA GLN A 84 -24.67 7.82 17.02
C GLN A 84 -23.82 8.87 17.74
N PRO A 85 -23.99 9.04 19.07
CA PRO A 85 -23.10 9.89 19.86
C PRO A 85 -21.65 9.38 19.84
N ASP A 86 -20.72 10.21 20.32
CA ASP A 86 -19.32 9.79 20.52
C ASP A 86 -19.23 8.52 21.38
N GLY A 87 -18.31 7.64 21.00
CA GLY A 87 -18.09 6.37 21.66
C GLY A 87 -17.30 6.51 22.97
N LEU A 88 -17.48 5.53 23.86
CA LEU A 88 -16.73 5.42 25.12
C LEU A 88 -15.27 5.01 24.87
N PRO A 89 -14.33 5.39 25.76
CA PRO A 89 -12.93 4.94 25.70
C PRO A 89 -12.80 3.44 25.55
N LEU A 90 -11.98 3.02 24.60
CA LEU A 90 -11.64 1.61 24.40
C LEU A 90 -10.45 1.24 25.28
N HIS A 91 -10.27 -0.07 25.48
CA HIS A 91 -9.02 -0.61 26.01
C HIS A 91 -8.06 -0.86 24.84
N ILE A 92 -7.18 0.11 24.58
CA ILE A 92 -6.27 0.12 23.42
C ILE A 92 -4.87 -0.32 23.89
N PRO A 93 -4.35 -1.46 23.42
CA PRO A 93 -2.95 -1.82 23.62
C PRO A 93 -2.06 -1.03 22.64
N LEU A 94 -1.31 -0.06 23.14
CA LEU A 94 -0.36 0.74 22.36
C LEU A 94 1.06 0.19 22.58
N ALA A 95 1.54 -0.64 21.65
CA ALA A 95 2.92 -1.12 21.66
C ALA A 95 3.89 0.01 21.23
N VAL A 96 4.93 0.24 22.02
CA VAL A 96 5.91 1.30 21.82
C VAL A 96 7.33 0.82 22.05
N ALA A 97 8.29 1.54 21.47
CA ALA A 97 9.67 1.58 21.91
C ALA A 97 10.26 2.99 21.75
N LEU A 98 11.44 3.21 22.31
CA LEU A 98 12.19 4.45 22.18
C LEU A 98 13.53 4.12 21.52
N VAL A 99 13.73 4.58 20.29
CA VAL A 99 14.95 4.30 19.52
C VAL A 99 16.01 5.34 19.87
N GLY A 100 17.19 4.88 20.30
CA GLY A 100 18.34 5.71 20.62
C GLY A 100 19.00 6.31 19.37
N PRO A 101 19.88 7.32 19.50
CA PRO A 101 20.53 7.97 18.36
C PRO A 101 21.49 7.05 17.57
N ASP A 102 21.84 5.89 18.12
CA ASP A 102 22.61 4.82 17.49
C ASP A 102 21.74 3.84 16.68
N GLY A 103 20.42 3.98 16.74
CA GLY A 103 19.46 3.11 16.05
C GLY A 103 19.00 1.91 16.88
N ASP A 104 19.55 1.71 18.08
CA ASP A 104 19.15 0.62 18.96
C ASP A 104 17.97 1.02 19.86
N ASP A 105 17.08 0.07 20.15
CA ASP A 105 16.00 0.32 21.11
C ASP A 105 16.57 0.51 22.53
N LEU A 106 16.17 1.61 23.17
CA LEU A 106 16.59 1.91 24.53
C LEU A 106 15.92 0.99 25.55
N PRO A 107 16.62 0.60 26.64
CA PRO A 107 16.00 -0.07 27.77
C PRO A 107 14.92 0.82 28.40
N LEU A 108 13.71 0.29 28.56
CA LEU A 108 12.56 1.06 29.02
C LEU A 108 12.28 0.83 30.51
N ARG A 109 12.14 1.92 31.25
CA ARG A 109 11.62 1.95 32.63
C ARG A 109 10.62 3.08 32.74
N LEU A 110 9.41 2.77 33.18
CA LEU A 110 8.38 3.77 33.48
C LEU A 110 8.57 4.32 34.89
N ALA A 111 8.16 5.57 35.11
CA ALA A 111 8.08 6.15 36.44
C ALA A 111 7.22 5.26 37.36
N GLY A 112 7.71 5.03 38.58
CA GLY A 112 7.09 4.12 39.56
C GLY A 112 7.60 2.68 39.53
N GLU A 113 8.33 2.27 38.49
CA GLU A 113 8.91 0.93 38.43
C GLU A 113 10.32 0.86 39.03
N THR A 114 10.64 -0.29 39.64
CA THR A 114 11.96 -0.50 40.28
C THR A 114 13.04 -1.00 39.33
N LYS A 115 12.68 -1.50 38.14
CA LYS A 115 13.60 -2.09 37.17
C LYS A 115 13.15 -1.85 35.75
N VAL A 116 14.12 -1.88 34.83
CA VAL A 116 13.88 -1.92 33.37
C VAL A 116 13.04 -3.15 33.01
N GLN A 117 12.10 -3.01 32.07
CA GLN A 117 11.36 -4.13 31.47
C GLN A 117 11.52 -4.17 29.96
N GLY A 118 12.66 -4.71 29.51
CA GLY A 118 12.96 -4.86 28.09
C GLY A 118 13.12 -3.52 27.35
N THR A 119 13.02 -3.58 26.03
CA THR A 119 13.21 -2.44 25.11
C THR A 119 11.92 -2.04 24.39
N SER A 120 10.83 -2.77 24.62
CA SER A 120 9.49 -2.45 24.12
C SER A 120 8.45 -2.58 25.24
N ARG A 121 7.37 -1.82 25.14
CA ARG A 121 6.26 -1.80 26.09
C ARG A 121 4.92 -1.80 25.40
N VAL A 122 3.94 -2.49 26.00
CA VAL A 122 2.52 -2.31 25.65
C VAL A 122 1.91 -1.39 26.70
N LEU A 123 1.62 -0.15 26.31
CA LEU A 123 0.90 0.82 27.14
C LEU A 123 -0.60 0.54 27.00
N GLU A 124 -1.32 0.46 28.11
CA GLU A 124 -2.75 0.16 28.11
C GLU A 124 -3.55 1.45 28.26
N LEU A 125 -4.15 1.92 27.17
CA LEU A 125 -5.02 3.10 27.20
C LEU A 125 -6.43 2.65 27.56
N THR A 126 -6.96 3.12 28.69
CA THR A 126 -8.30 2.76 29.20
C THR A 126 -9.18 3.98 29.48
N GLU A 127 -8.58 5.15 29.66
CA GLU A 127 -9.24 6.45 29.81
C GLU A 127 -9.14 7.31 28.53
N ASP A 128 -9.77 8.48 28.53
CA ASP A 128 -9.68 9.45 27.43
C ASP A 128 -8.24 9.96 27.21
N ALA A 129 -7.45 10.08 28.29
CA ALA A 129 -6.09 10.61 28.26
C ALA A 129 -5.17 9.87 29.26
N HIS A 130 -3.89 9.73 28.90
CA HIS A 130 -2.86 9.13 29.76
C HIS A 130 -1.53 9.85 29.61
N GLU A 131 -0.73 9.79 30.68
CA GLU A 131 0.65 10.26 30.72
C GLU A 131 1.58 9.09 31.06
N PHE A 132 2.56 8.82 30.20
CA PHE A 132 3.57 7.79 30.43
C PHE A 132 4.96 8.43 30.45
N GLU A 133 5.64 8.37 31.60
CA GLU A 133 6.99 8.91 31.75
C GLU A 133 8.03 7.78 31.75
N PHE A 134 8.88 7.75 30.72
CA PHE A 134 10.06 6.90 30.66
C PHE A 134 11.25 7.62 31.29
N ILE A 135 12.01 6.93 32.13
CA ILE A 135 13.09 7.52 32.95
C ILE A 135 14.42 6.77 32.79
N ASP A 136 15.51 7.42 33.20
CA ASP A 136 16.91 6.98 33.08
C ASP A 136 17.43 6.82 31.65
N LEU A 137 16.80 7.48 30.68
CA LEU A 137 17.16 7.35 29.27
C LEU A 137 18.55 7.97 29.00
N PRO A 138 19.47 7.28 28.30
CA PRO A 138 20.84 7.76 28.09
C PRO A 138 20.94 8.94 27.12
N ALA A 139 19.97 9.10 26.22
CA ALA A 139 19.93 10.16 25.22
C ALA A 139 18.47 10.48 24.84
N ARG A 140 18.27 11.55 24.07
CA ARG A 140 16.96 11.87 23.47
C ARG A 140 16.57 10.74 22.49
N PRO A 141 15.42 10.08 22.68
CA PRO A 141 14.97 9.05 21.76
C PRO A 141 14.08 9.61 20.64
N THR A 142 13.93 8.80 19.59
CA THR A 142 12.83 8.90 18.62
C THR A 142 11.80 7.79 18.93
N PRO A 143 10.52 8.11 19.18
CA PRO A 143 9.54 7.10 19.58
C PRO A 143 9.09 6.25 18.39
N SER A 144 9.12 4.93 18.55
CA SER A 144 8.47 3.96 17.65
C SER A 144 7.11 3.61 18.23
N LEU A 145 6.03 4.15 17.67
CA LEU A 145 4.67 4.07 18.22
C LEU A 145 3.79 3.10 17.42
N LEU A 146 2.84 2.44 18.09
CA LEU A 146 1.91 1.48 17.48
C LEU A 146 2.64 0.32 16.75
N ARG A 147 3.74 -0.17 17.32
CA ARG A 147 4.51 -1.32 16.80
C ARG A 147 3.59 -2.52 16.50
N ASP A 148 3.94 -3.27 15.45
CA ASP A 148 3.15 -4.38 14.89
C ASP A 148 1.66 -4.04 14.63
N PHE A 149 1.35 -2.76 14.41
CA PHE A 149 -0.03 -2.25 14.34
C PHE A 149 -0.88 -2.75 15.53
N SER A 150 -0.33 -2.63 16.74
CA SER A 150 -0.84 -3.23 17.97
C SER A 150 -2.32 -2.99 18.29
N ALA A 151 -2.93 -1.94 17.73
CA ALA A 151 -4.37 -1.71 17.73
C ALA A 151 -4.84 -1.08 16.41
N PRO A 152 -6.09 -1.34 15.97
CA PRO A 152 -6.65 -0.80 14.72
C PRO A 152 -7.13 0.64 14.90
N VAL A 153 -6.18 1.57 15.04
CA VAL A 153 -6.45 2.99 15.34
C VAL A 153 -5.77 3.91 14.33
N ASN A 154 -6.30 5.11 14.17
CA ASN A 154 -5.64 6.21 13.47
C ASN A 154 -4.72 6.94 14.46
N LEU A 155 -3.44 6.55 14.52
CA LEU A 155 -2.46 7.23 15.36
C LEU A 155 -1.95 8.51 14.68
N ARG A 156 -1.95 9.63 15.43
CA ARG A 156 -1.40 10.92 15.04
C ARG A 156 -0.25 11.29 15.98
N PHE A 157 0.93 11.41 15.41
CA PHE A 157 2.13 11.94 16.04
C PHE A 157 2.87 12.77 15.00
N GLU A 158 3.34 13.97 15.38
CA GLU A 158 3.97 14.92 14.47
C GLU A 158 5.46 14.62 14.30
N TYR A 159 5.78 13.53 13.60
CA TYR A 159 7.15 13.24 13.19
C TYR A 159 7.63 14.22 12.11
N ASP A 160 8.82 14.79 12.29
CA ASP A 160 9.50 15.49 11.21
C ASP A 160 10.12 14.52 10.18
N ASP A 161 10.62 15.04 9.05
CA ASP A 161 11.22 14.23 7.98
C ASP A 161 12.46 13.46 8.45
N THR A 162 13.24 14.06 9.37
CA THR A 162 14.47 13.46 9.88
C THR A 162 14.14 12.29 10.80
N GLU A 163 13.13 12.43 11.66
CA GLU A 163 12.64 11.37 12.53
C GLU A 163 12.03 10.21 11.73
N LEU A 164 11.24 10.50 10.68
CA LEU A 164 10.72 9.44 9.81
C LEU A 164 11.83 8.73 9.03
N ALA A 165 12.79 9.45 8.48
CA ALA A 165 13.93 8.85 7.78
C ALA A 165 14.78 7.99 8.73
N PHE A 166 14.99 8.48 9.95
CA PHE A 166 15.69 7.76 11.01
C PHE A 166 14.99 6.44 11.37
N LEU A 167 13.67 6.46 11.59
CA LEU A 167 12.90 5.25 11.86
C LEU A 167 12.88 4.30 10.65
N ALA A 168 12.74 4.83 9.43
CA ALA A 168 12.76 4.02 8.21
C ALA A 168 14.10 3.32 7.99
N ALA A 169 15.21 3.90 8.47
CA ALA A 169 16.52 3.27 8.42
C ALA A 169 16.72 2.28 9.59
N HIS A 170 16.33 2.64 10.81
CA HIS A 170 16.86 1.99 12.01
C HIS A 170 15.84 1.24 12.87
N ASP A 171 14.54 1.52 12.76
CA ASP A 171 13.54 0.96 13.69
C ASP A 171 13.59 -0.57 13.69
N SER A 172 13.72 -1.19 14.87
CA SER A 172 13.82 -2.64 15.00
C SER A 172 12.51 -3.36 14.67
N ASP A 173 11.38 -2.64 14.69
CA ASP A 173 10.06 -3.15 14.31
C ASP A 173 9.87 -3.08 12.79
N PRO A 174 9.75 -4.23 12.09
CA PRO A 174 9.63 -4.25 10.63
C PRO A 174 8.45 -3.44 10.09
N PHE A 175 7.32 -3.46 10.81
CA PHE A 175 6.12 -2.74 10.40
C PHE A 175 6.36 -1.23 10.49
N ASN A 176 6.89 -0.73 11.61
CA ASN A 176 7.16 0.70 11.79
C ASN A 176 8.31 1.19 10.90
N ARG A 177 9.31 0.36 10.63
CA ARG A 177 10.35 0.68 9.64
C ARG A 177 9.72 0.95 8.26
N TRP A 178 8.85 0.04 7.80
CA TRP A 178 8.07 0.22 6.57
C TRP A 178 7.16 1.45 6.64
N GLU A 179 6.33 1.57 7.67
CA GLU A 179 5.34 2.64 7.85
C GLU A 179 6.00 4.03 7.87
N ALA A 180 7.13 4.19 8.55
CA ALA A 180 7.89 5.44 8.57
C ALA A 180 8.38 5.82 7.17
N GLY A 181 8.89 4.85 6.41
CA GLY A 181 9.26 5.02 5.01
C GLY A 181 8.07 5.42 4.13
N GLN A 182 6.91 4.77 4.29
CA GLN A 182 5.70 5.09 3.54
C GLN A 182 5.16 6.48 3.87
N ARG A 183 5.18 6.89 5.14
CA ARG A 183 4.78 8.24 5.55
C ARG A 183 5.68 9.31 4.95
N LEU A 184 7.00 9.10 5.00
CA LEU A 184 7.97 10.02 4.42
C LEU A 184 7.80 10.11 2.90
N ALA A 185 7.75 8.96 2.22
CA ALA A 185 7.56 8.90 0.77
C ALA A 185 6.23 9.54 0.33
N THR A 186 5.15 9.35 1.11
CA THR A 186 3.87 9.99 0.84
C THR A 186 3.97 11.51 0.97
N ARG A 187 4.56 12.01 2.06
CA ARG A 187 4.73 13.45 2.31
C ARG A 187 5.52 14.11 1.18
N LEU A 188 6.68 13.55 0.84
CA LEU A 188 7.52 14.06 -0.25
C LEU A 188 6.82 13.93 -1.62
N GLY A 189 6.05 12.87 -1.84
CA GLY A 189 5.24 12.73 -3.05
C GLY A 189 4.17 13.83 -3.18
N LEU A 190 3.51 14.20 -2.09
CA LEU A 190 2.53 15.29 -2.06
C LEU A 190 3.17 16.67 -2.29
N GLU A 191 4.36 16.90 -1.73
CA GLU A 191 5.15 18.10 -2.00
C GLU A 191 5.53 18.21 -3.48
N LEU A 192 6.01 17.12 -4.08
CA LEU A 192 6.34 17.06 -5.50
C LEU A 192 5.12 17.28 -6.40
N ILE A 193 3.94 16.77 -6.01
CA ILE A 193 2.68 17.06 -6.71
C ILE A 193 2.38 18.56 -6.66
N ALA A 194 2.51 19.19 -5.49
CA ALA A 194 2.27 20.61 -5.32
C ALA A 194 3.28 21.47 -6.09
N ASP A 195 4.55 21.07 -6.13
CA ASP A 195 5.59 21.74 -6.91
C ASP A 195 5.34 21.63 -8.41
N GLN A 196 4.98 20.43 -8.90
CA GLN A 196 4.63 20.22 -10.30
C GLN A 196 3.46 21.11 -10.74
N ARG A 197 2.41 21.21 -9.91
CA ARG A 197 1.25 22.07 -10.16
C ARG A 197 1.61 23.55 -10.23
N ALA A 198 2.54 23.97 -9.38
CA ALA A 198 3.00 25.35 -9.32
C ALA A 198 4.09 25.67 -10.37
N GLY A 199 4.51 24.69 -11.20
CA GLY A 199 5.62 24.85 -12.13
C GLY A 199 6.97 25.07 -11.44
N ARG A 200 7.13 24.62 -10.20
CA ARG A 200 8.38 24.69 -9.45
C ARG A 200 9.30 23.51 -9.80
N PRO A 201 10.63 23.67 -9.67
CA PRO A 201 11.56 22.56 -9.87
C PRO A 201 11.30 21.43 -8.87
N LEU A 202 11.20 20.20 -9.37
CA LEU A 202 11.07 19.01 -8.54
C LEU A 202 12.41 18.67 -7.90
N THR A 203 12.42 18.49 -6.58
CA THR A 203 13.62 18.07 -5.82
C THR A 203 13.22 17.04 -4.79
N LEU A 204 13.97 15.94 -4.70
CA LEU A 204 13.78 14.93 -3.66
C LEU A 204 14.84 15.11 -2.58
N THR A 205 14.42 15.17 -1.32
CA THR A 205 15.35 15.34 -0.19
C THR A 205 16.23 14.10 -0.02
N PRO A 206 17.50 14.26 0.42
CA PRO A 206 18.40 13.13 0.65
C PRO A 206 17.88 12.14 1.70
N ALA A 207 17.07 12.60 2.66
CA ALA A 207 16.60 11.80 3.79
C ALA A 207 15.94 10.47 3.38
N LEU A 208 15.07 10.49 2.35
CA LEU A 208 14.44 9.26 1.84
C LEU A 208 15.46 8.36 1.12
N ILE A 209 16.36 8.95 0.34
CA ILE A 209 17.40 8.24 -0.41
C ILE A 209 18.35 7.54 0.55
N ASP A 210 18.80 8.23 1.60
CA ASP A 210 19.70 7.70 2.61
C ASP A 210 19.04 6.57 3.42
N ALA A 211 17.76 6.74 3.79
CA ALA A 211 16.99 5.69 4.46
C ALA A 211 16.83 4.44 3.58
N PHE A 212 16.58 4.62 2.28
CA PHE A 212 16.48 3.52 1.32
C PHE A 212 17.84 2.84 1.09
N ALA A 213 18.94 3.61 1.05
CA ALA A 213 20.29 3.09 0.95
C ALA A 213 20.61 2.19 2.15
N HIS A 214 20.35 2.69 3.37
CA HIS A 214 20.58 1.94 4.59
C HIS A 214 19.75 0.65 4.63
N THR A 215 18.46 0.73 4.29
CA THR A 215 17.56 -0.44 4.24
C THR A 215 18.02 -1.47 3.21
N LEU A 216 18.53 -1.04 2.05
CA LEU A 216 19.00 -1.94 0.99
C LEU A 216 20.31 -2.66 1.35
N GLU A 217 21.15 -2.01 2.17
CA GLU A 217 22.46 -2.52 2.60
C GLU A 217 22.40 -3.32 3.92
N ASP A 218 21.31 -3.19 4.70
CA ASP A 218 21.10 -3.91 5.95
C ASP A 218 20.90 -5.42 5.70
N ARG A 219 21.93 -6.20 6.06
CA ARG A 219 21.96 -7.66 5.89
C ARG A 219 21.16 -8.42 6.94
N ALA A 220 20.70 -7.75 8.01
CA ALA A 220 19.83 -8.38 9.00
C ALA A 220 18.38 -8.47 8.53
N LEU A 221 17.98 -7.61 7.58
CA LEU A 221 16.64 -7.63 7.01
C LEU A 221 16.48 -8.76 6.00
N ASN A 222 15.27 -9.33 5.96
CA ASN A 222 14.90 -10.25 4.90
C ASN A 222 14.51 -9.46 3.63
N ASP A 223 14.71 -10.08 2.46
CA ASP A 223 14.45 -9.46 1.16
C ASP A 223 13.00 -8.95 0.99
N GLY A 224 12.03 -9.57 1.67
CA GLY A 224 10.63 -9.21 1.56
C GLY A 224 10.35 -7.87 2.24
N LEU A 225 10.87 -7.69 3.45
CA LEU A 225 10.80 -6.42 4.16
C LEU A 225 11.50 -5.30 3.38
N VAL A 226 12.70 -5.56 2.86
CA VAL A 226 13.43 -4.57 2.05
C VAL A 226 12.62 -4.20 0.81
N ALA A 227 12.01 -5.17 0.13
CA ALA A 227 11.17 -4.88 -1.04
C ALA A 227 9.94 -4.03 -0.69
N GLU A 228 9.24 -4.35 0.40
CA GLU A 228 8.08 -3.55 0.84
C GLU A 228 8.51 -2.14 1.28
N ALA A 229 9.60 -2.01 2.04
CA ALA A 229 10.11 -0.72 2.52
C ALA A 229 10.57 0.21 1.38
N LEU A 230 11.13 -0.35 0.31
CA LEU A 230 11.55 0.42 -0.88
C LEU A 230 10.39 0.65 -1.88
N THR A 231 9.18 0.14 -1.63
CA THR A 231 8.04 0.31 -2.54
C THR A 231 7.33 1.63 -2.28
N LEU A 232 7.51 2.60 -3.20
CA LEU A 232 6.82 3.88 -3.12
C LEU A 232 5.29 3.73 -3.18
N PRO A 233 4.54 4.64 -2.52
CA PRO A 233 3.10 4.74 -2.67
C PRO A 233 2.68 4.78 -4.15
N ASP A 234 1.60 4.06 -4.48
CA ASP A 234 1.07 4.08 -5.84
C ASP A 234 0.28 5.38 -6.12
N GLU A 235 0.01 5.64 -7.41
CA GLU A 235 -0.70 6.84 -7.82
C GLU A 235 -2.13 6.92 -7.27
N GLY A 236 -2.77 5.77 -7.04
CA GLY A 236 -4.12 5.69 -6.48
C GLY A 236 -4.13 6.12 -5.01
N TYR A 237 -3.14 5.66 -4.25
CA TYR A 237 -2.94 6.08 -2.86
C TYR A 237 -2.64 7.58 -2.77
N LEU A 238 -1.70 8.10 -3.57
CA LEU A 238 -1.40 9.53 -3.61
C LEU A 238 -2.63 10.37 -4.01
N ALA A 239 -3.44 9.89 -4.96
CA ALA A 239 -4.69 10.53 -5.35
C ALA A 239 -5.72 10.60 -4.21
N GLU A 240 -5.70 9.66 -3.26
CA GLU A 240 -6.59 9.68 -2.09
C GLU A 240 -6.17 10.72 -1.05
N GLN A 241 -4.89 11.09 -1.01
CA GLN A 241 -4.33 12.04 -0.04
C GLN A 241 -4.49 13.50 -0.46
N VAL A 242 -4.79 13.78 -1.74
CA VAL A 242 -5.01 15.15 -2.23
C VAL A 242 -6.50 15.52 -2.20
N GLU A 243 -6.79 16.81 -1.98
CA GLU A 243 -8.16 17.33 -2.04
C GLU A 243 -8.71 17.29 -3.47
N GLU A 244 -7.91 17.74 -4.43
CA GLU A 244 -8.22 17.72 -5.86
C GLU A 244 -7.20 16.86 -6.61
N ILE A 245 -7.68 15.94 -7.46
CA ILE A 245 -6.91 14.96 -8.22
C ILE A 245 -6.55 15.52 -9.60
N GLU A 246 -5.26 15.65 -9.85
CA GLU A 246 -4.68 15.96 -11.16
C GLU A 246 -3.71 14.85 -11.51
N THR A 247 -4.13 13.94 -12.38
CA THR A 247 -3.42 12.68 -12.65
C THR A 247 -2.04 12.90 -13.24
N ASP A 248 -1.88 13.95 -14.04
CA ASP A 248 -0.60 14.24 -14.70
C ASP A 248 0.45 14.66 -13.66
N SER A 249 0.08 15.49 -12.68
CA SER A 249 1.01 15.89 -11.62
C SER A 249 1.39 14.71 -10.72
N ILE A 250 0.42 13.85 -10.41
CA ILE A 250 0.65 12.64 -9.59
C ILE A 250 1.62 11.69 -10.32
N HIS A 251 1.37 11.44 -11.60
CA HIS A 251 2.23 10.59 -12.42
C HIS A 251 3.66 11.16 -12.52
N VAL A 252 3.79 12.44 -12.87
CA VAL A 252 5.09 13.11 -12.99
C VAL A 252 5.85 13.10 -11.66
N ALA A 253 5.20 13.42 -10.55
CA ALA A 253 5.83 13.42 -9.23
C ALA A 253 6.34 12.02 -8.85
N ARG A 254 5.51 10.98 -9.06
CA ARG A 254 5.89 9.60 -8.72
C ARG A 254 7.03 9.08 -9.59
N GLU A 255 6.99 9.31 -10.90
CA GLU A 255 8.07 8.90 -11.80
C GLU A 255 9.36 9.69 -11.55
N PHE A 256 9.25 10.98 -11.17
CA PHE A 256 10.38 11.75 -10.70
C PHE A 256 11.03 11.12 -9.46
N MET A 257 10.25 10.76 -8.43
CA MET A 257 10.78 10.08 -7.24
C MET A 257 11.51 8.78 -7.61
N ARG A 258 10.89 7.95 -8.45
CA ARG A 258 11.48 6.68 -8.88
C ARG A 258 12.82 6.89 -9.57
N ARG A 259 12.88 7.83 -10.50
CA ARG A 259 14.10 8.13 -11.25
C ARG A 259 15.17 8.77 -10.37
N ALA A 260 14.80 9.65 -9.44
CA ALA A 260 15.73 10.28 -8.50
C ALA A 260 16.39 9.23 -7.58
N ILE A 261 15.58 8.34 -6.99
CA ILE A 261 16.07 7.21 -6.17
C ILE A 261 16.95 6.29 -7.01
N ALA A 262 16.50 5.89 -8.21
CA ALA A 262 17.26 5.02 -9.09
C ALA A 262 18.62 5.64 -9.47
N THR A 263 18.67 6.96 -9.69
CA THR A 263 19.90 7.68 -10.05
C THR A 263 20.86 7.74 -8.87
N ALA A 264 20.37 8.08 -7.67
CA ALA A 264 21.21 8.20 -6.49
C ALA A 264 21.73 6.84 -5.98
N LEU A 265 20.91 5.79 -6.08
CA LEU A 265 21.20 4.45 -5.57
C LEU A 265 21.57 3.45 -6.67
N GLU A 266 21.94 3.93 -7.87
CA GLU A 266 22.23 3.05 -9.00
C GLU A 266 23.24 1.93 -8.66
N PRO A 267 24.40 2.21 -8.02
CA PRO A 267 25.35 1.16 -7.65
C PRO A 267 24.75 0.11 -6.69
N GLN A 268 24.00 0.56 -5.68
CA GLN A 268 23.39 -0.31 -4.68
C GLN A 268 22.28 -1.17 -5.29
N LEU A 269 21.43 -0.59 -6.14
CA LEU A 269 20.37 -1.30 -6.86
C LEU A 269 20.95 -2.35 -7.82
N VAL A 270 22.05 -2.02 -8.53
CA VAL A 270 22.77 -2.99 -9.37
C VAL A 270 23.33 -4.13 -8.54
N ALA A 271 23.98 -3.84 -7.41
CA ALA A 271 24.53 -4.86 -6.53
C ALA A 271 23.41 -5.76 -5.97
N ALA A 272 22.31 -5.17 -5.51
CA ALA A 272 21.16 -5.88 -4.96
C ALA A 272 20.46 -6.77 -6.00
N TYR A 273 20.30 -6.28 -7.24
CA TYR A 273 19.76 -7.05 -8.35
C TYR A 273 20.65 -8.27 -8.68
N ARG A 274 21.95 -8.05 -8.83
CA ARG A 274 22.91 -9.10 -9.21
C ARG A 274 23.07 -10.16 -8.13
N ALA A 275 23.15 -9.77 -6.85
CA ALA A 275 23.22 -10.70 -5.73
C ALA A 275 22.03 -11.67 -5.69
N ARG A 276 20.89 -11.25 -6.24
CA ARG A 276 19.64 -12.00 -6.23
C ARG A 276 19.37 -12.75 -7.52
N ALA A 277 20.31 -12.76 -8.48
CA ALA A 277 20.22 -13.57 -9.67
C ALA A 277 20.17 -15.07 -9.32
N THR A 278 19.07 -15.71 -9.67
CA THR A 278 18.82 -17.16 -9.50
C THR A 278 19.15 -17.90 -10.78
N SER A 279 19.68 -19.13 -10.65
CA SER A 279 19.70 -20.05 -11.78
C SER A 279 18.32 -20.69 -11.95
N ALA A 280 18.01 -21.10 -13.18
CA ALA A 280 16.73 -21.71 -13.54
C ALA A 280 16.40 -23.01 -12.76
N SER A 281 17.42 -23.70 -12.22
CA SER A 281 17.29 -24.91 -11.41
C SER A 281 16.93 -24.64 -9.94
N ASP A 282 16.95 -23.38 -9.50
CA ASP A 282 16.79 -23.01 -8.09
C ASP A 282 15.36 -22.58 -7.72
N TYR A 283 14.37 -22.86 -8.56
CA TYR A 283 13.00 -22.46 -8.26
C TYR A 283 12.41 -23.28 -7.11
N ALA A 284 12.13 -22.59 -6.00
CA ALA A 284 11.32 -23.08 -4.90
C ALA A 284 10.12 -22.15 -4.65
N TYR A 285 8.99 -22.76 -4.29
CA TYR A 285 7.81 -22.06 -3.80
C TYR A 285 7.86 -22.00 -2.28
N ASP A 286 8.68 -21.09 -1.76
CA ASP A 286 8.77 -20.74 -0.35
C ASP A 286 8.87 -19.22 -0.17
N ALA A 287 8.66 -18.76 1.06
CA ALA A 287 8.62 -17.33 1.38
C ALA A 287 9.97 -16.63 1.12
N VAL A 288 11.09 -17.30 1.35
CA VAL A 288 12.44 -16.72 1.18
C VAL A 288 12.75 -16.53 -0.29
N ALA A 289 12.48 -17.55 -1.12
CA ALA A 289 12.65 -17.49 -2.56
C ALA A 289 11.69 -16.47 -3.21
N ALA A 290 10.46 -16.34 -2.69
CA ALA A 290 9.50 -15.32 -3.13
C ALA A 290 9.98 -13.90 -2.81
N ALA A 291 10.43 -13.67 -1.58
CA ALA A 291 11.01 -12.40 -1.13
C ALA A 291 12.21 -11.99 -1.99
N ARG A 292 13.14 -12.92 -2.26
CA ARG A 292 14.30 -12.71 -3.12
C ARG A 292 13.94 -12.26 -4.53
N ARG A 293 12.96 -12.94 -5.15
CA ARG A 293 12.45 -12.57 -6.49
C ARG A 293 11.78 -11.20 -6.46
N GLY A 294 10.99 -10.92 -5.43
CA GLY A 294 10.31 -9.63 -5.24
C GLY A 294 11.31 -8.46 -5.20
N LEU A 295 12.36 -8.57 -4.39
CA LEU A 295 13.39 -7.53 -4.30
C LEU A 295 14.21 -7.41 -5.59
N ARG A 296 14.57 -8.53 -6.24
CA ARG A 296 15.24 -8.51 -7.55
C ARG A 296 14.40 -7.75 -8.58
N ASP A 297 13.11 -8.06 -8.67
CA ASP A 297 12.19 -7.40 -9.58
C ASP A 297 12.07 -5.90 -9.26
N LEU A 298 11.95 -5.54 -7.98
CA LEU A 298 11.88 -4.13 -7.56
C LEU A 298 13.12 -3.35 -8.00
N CYS A 299 14.32 -3.88 -7.74
CA CYS A 299 15.57 -3.26 -8.17
C CYS A 299 15.59 -3.06 -9.70
N LEU A 300 15.20 -4.08 -10.46
CA LEU A 300 15.16 -4.00 -11.92
C LEU A 300 14.13 -2.96 -12.42
N ASN A 301 12.99 -2.81 -11.75
CA ASN A 301 12.00 -1.79 -12.07
C ASN A 301 12.51 -0.38 -11.80
N TYR A 302 13.30 -0.14 -10.74
CA TYR A 302 13.99 1.14 -10.54
C TYR A 302 15.06 1.37 -11.60
N LEU A 303 15.93 0.39 -11.86
CA LEU A 303 17.01 0.55 -12.84
C LEU A 303 16.48 0.88 -14.25
N ASN A 304 15.35 0.30 -14.67
CA ASN A 304 14.77 0.59 -15.98
C ASN A 304 14.26 2.04 -16.13
N THR A 305 14.00 2.78 -15.03
CA THR A 305 13.66 4.22 -15.13
C THR A 305 14.86 5.09 -15.54
N LEU A 306 16.08 4.53 -15.52
CA LEU A 306 17.29 5.22 -15.99
C LEU A 306 17.45 5.14 -17.51
N GLU A 307 16.61 4.36 -18.20
CA GLU A 307 16.57 4.25 -19.67
C GLU A 307 17.91 3.84 -20.31
N LYS A 308 18.77 3.15 -19.55
CA LYS A 308 20.04 2.61 -20.09
C LYS A 308 19.76 1.29 -20.82
N ASP A 309 20.40 1.11 -21.98
CA ASP A 309 20.21 -0.08 -22.83
C ASP A 309 20.52 -1.38 -22.08
N ASP A 310 21.54 -1.37 -21.22
CA ASP A 310 21.93 -2.49 -20.37
C ASP A 310 20.77 -2.98 -19.48
N TYR A 311 19.97 -2.08 -18.90
CA TYR A 311 18.88 -2.46 -17.99
C TYR A 311 17.67 -3.02 -18.71
N ALA A 312 17.38 -2.51 -19.92
CA ALA A 312 16.40 -3.12 -20.80
C ALA A 312 16.88 -4.50 -21.28
N GLN A 313 18.18 -4.66 -21.56
CA GLN A 313 18.77 -5.96 -21.87
C GLN A 313 18.65 -6.93 -20.69
N TRP A 314 18.95 -6.49 -19.45
CA TRP A 314 18.83 -7.35 -18.26
C TRP A 314 17.40 -7.81 -18.02
N ALA A 315 16.42 -6.93 -18.25
CA ALA A 315 15.01 -7.32 -18.14
C ALA A 315 14.63 -8.34 -19.22
N PHE A 316 15.09 -8.16 -20.46
CA PHE A 316 14.89 -9.15 -21.53
C PHE A 316 15.56 -10.49 -21.21
N ASP A 317 16.78 -10.48 -20.69
CA ASP A 317 17.54 -11.68 -20.31
C ASP A 317 16.85 -12.42 -19.16
N GLN A 318 16.37 -11.68 -18.15
CA GLN A 318 15.59 -12.27 -17.05
C GLN A 318 14.31 -12.93 -17.59
N PHE A 319 13.60 -12.27 -18.51
CA PHE A 319 12.42 -12.84 -19.16
C PHE A 319 12.74 -14.12 -19.94
N ALA A 320 13.80 -14.10 -20.76
CA ALA A 320 14.21 -15.25 -21.57
C ALA A 320 14.67 -16.44 -20.70
N ALA A 321 15.35 -16.15 -19.59
CA ALA A 321 15.80 -17.14 -18.62
C ALA A 321 14.67 -17.63 -17.70
N ALA A 322 13.54 -16.93 -17.59
CA ALA A 322 12.48 -17.25 -16.65
C ALA A 322 11.92 -18.67 -16.86
N ARG A 323 11.80 -19.41 -15.75
CA ARG A 323 11.16 -20.74 -15.70
C ARG A 323 9.89 -20.77 -14.85
N ASN A 324 9.56 -19.67 -14.19
CA ASN A 324 8.34 -19.49 -13.43
C ASN A 324 7.66 -18.17 -13.84
N MET A 325 6.36 -18.06 -13.53
CA MET A 325 5.56 -16.90 -13.92
C MET A 325 5.93 -15.62 -13.16
N THR A 326 6.48 -15.71 -11.95
CA THR A 326 6.90 -14.54 -11.16
C THR A 326 8.03 -13.80 -11.86
N ASP A 327 9.13 -14.50 -12.19
CA ASP A 327 10.28 -13.89 -12.87
C ASP A 327 9.92 -13.35 -14.25
N ALA A 328 9.09 -14.10 -15.01
CA ALA A 328 8.63 -13.68 -16.33
C ALA A 328 7.82 -12.38 -16.25
N MET A 329 6.87 -12.30 -15.30
CA MET A 329 6.03 -11.11 -15.12
C MET A 329 6.79 -9.94 -14.47
N GLY A 330 7.77 -10.20 -13.61
CA GLY A 330 8.69 -9.19 -13.08
C GLY A 330 9.46 -8.48 -14.18
N ALA A 331 10.10 -9.27 -15.04
CA ALA A 331 10.84 -8.79 -16.20
C ALA A 331 9.97 -8.07 -17.23
N LEU A 332 8.78 -8.61 -17.55
CA LEU A 332 7.85 -7.97 -18.49
C LEU A 332 7.31 -6.65 -17.95
N ARG A 333 7.09 -6.52 -16.64
CA ARG A 333 6.72 -5.24 -16.01
C ARG A 333 7.83 -4.21 -16.15
N ALA A 334 9.09 -4.59 -15.90
CA ALA A 334 10.23 -3.70 -16.06
C ALA A 334 10.41 -3.21 -17.51
N LEU A 335 10.08 -4.05 -18.52
CA LEU A 335 10.10 -3.69 -19.94
C LEU A 335 8.84 -2.94 -20.42
N ASN A 336 7.76 -2.92 -19.64
CA ASN A 336 6.45 -2.57 -20.19
C ASN A 336 6.39 -1.12 -20.66
N ASP A 337 7.07 -0.22 -19.96
CA ASP A 337 7.03 1.21 -20.26
C ASP A 337 8.23 1.67 -21.11
N THR A 338 9.31 0.89 -21.18
CA THR A 338 10.53 1.21 -21.96
C THR A 338 10.27 1.30 -23.47
N GLY A 339 9.26 0.57 -23.97
CA GLY A 339 9.02 0.41 -25.39
C GLY A 339 10.15 -0.31 -26.13
N GLY A 340 10.20 -0.09 -27.45
CA GLY A 340 11.26 -0.58 -28.32
C GLY A 340 11.19 -2.07 -28.64
N ALA A 341 12.16 -2.54 -29.42
CA ALA A 341 12.16 -3.88 -30.00
C ALA A 341 12.18 -5.01 -28.92
N ARG A 342 12.89 -4.82 -27.81
CA ARG A 342 12.97 -5.83 -26.73
C ARG A 342 11.61 -6.08 -26.07
N ARG A 343 10.84 -5.01 -25.81
CA ARG A 343 9.49 -5.12 -25.26
C ARG A 343 8.58 -5.89 -26.20
N GLU A 344 8.51 -5.48 -27.47
CA GLU A 344 7.65 -6.13 -28.47
C GLU A 344 8.01 -7.60 -28.65
N GLN A 345 9.31 -7.91 -28.73
CA GLN A 345 9.79 -9.28 -28.82
C GLN A 345 9.40 -10.11 -27.58
N ALA A 346 9.58 -9.57 -26.37
CA ALA A 346 9.22 -10.27 -25.14
C ALA A 346 7.70 -10.54 -25.05
N LEU A 347 6.87 -9.56 -25.40
CA LEU A 347 5.41 -9.72 -25.43
C LEU A 347 4.97 -10.72 -26.50
N GLN A 348 5.61 -10.74 -27.68
CA GLN A 348 5.34 -11.71 -28.73
C GLN A 348 5.72 -13.13 -28.31
N VAL A 349 6.89 -13.31 -27.69
CA VAL A 349 7.35 -14.61 -27.16
C VAL A 349 6.41 -15.10 -26.04
N PHE A 350 6.01 -14.21 -25.12
CA PHE A 350 5.07 -14.57 -24.06
C PHE A 350 3.72 -15.01 -24.63
N HIS A 351 3.17 -14.24 -25.58
CA HIS A 351 1.94 -14.59 -26.27
C HIS A 351 2.06 -15.95 -26.98
N GLY A 352 3.11 -16.14 -27.79
CA GLY A 352 3.32 -17.39 -28.53
C GLY A 352 3.41 -18.62 -27.62
N ARG A 353 4.08 -18.48 -26.47
CA ARG A 353 4.24 -19.54 -25.47
C ARG A 353 2.95 -19.88 -24.73
N TRP A 354 2.16 -18.86 -24.38
CA TRP A 354 1.04 -19.02 -23.44
C TRP A 354 -0.35 -18.83 -24.04
N ARG A 355 -0.47 -18.63 -25.36
CA ARG A 355 -1.77 -18.44 -26.05
C ARG A 355 -2.84 -19.50 -25.77
N GLN A 356 -2.44 -20.70 -25.36
CA GLN A 356 -3.37 -21.79 -25.02
C GLN A 356 -3.80 -21.81 -23.54
N ASP A 357 -3.20 -20.97 -22.69
CA ASP A 357 -3.59 -20.81 -21.30
C ASP A 357 -4.37 -19.49 -21.14
N PRO A 358 -5.71 -19.57 -20.96
CA PRO A 358 -6.52 -18.37 -20.82
C PRO A 358 -6.02 -17.49 -19.67
N LEU A 359 -5.82 -18.02 -18.46
CA LEU A 359 -5.51 -17.21 -17.28
C LEU A 359 -4.16 -16.51 -17.41
N VAL A 360 -3.18 -17.14 -18.07
CA VAL A 360 -1.90 -16.49 -18.36
C VAL A 360 -2.08 -15.37 -19.38
N MET A 361 -2.92 -15.57 -20.39
CA MET A 361 -3.25 -14.52 -21.36
C MET A 361 -4.00 -13.33 -20.74
N ASP A 362 -4.69 -13.47 -19.59
CA ASP A 362 -5.21 -12.29 -18.85
C ASP A 362 -4.05 -11.38 -18.44
N LYS A 363 -2.91 -11.93 -18.00
CA LYS A 363 -1.73 -11.16 -17.60
C LYS A 363 -1.15 -10.39 -18.80
N TRP A 364 -1.16 -11.01 -19.98
CA TRP A 364 -0.69 -10.38 -21.21
C TRP A 364 -1.58 -9.21 -21.63
N PHE A 365 -2.91 -9.37 -21.61
CA PHE A 365 -3.83 -8.25 -21.87
C PHE A 365 -3.66 -7.13 -20.84
N ALA A 366 -3.48 -7.49 -19.56
CA ALA A 366 -3.26 -6.51 -18.49
C ALA A 366 -1.95 -5.73 -18.67
N LEU A 367 -0.86 -6.36 -19.12
CA LEU A 367 0.40 -5.67 -19.44
C LEU A 367 0.20 -4.60 -20.52
N HIS A 368 -0.50 -4.94 -21.61
CA HIS A 368 -0.83 -3.96 -22.64
C HIS A 368 -1.69 -2.81 -22.09
N ALA A 369 -2.69 -3.13 -21.27
CA ALA A 369 -3.61 -2.15 -20.72
C ALA A 369 -2.98 -1.20 -19.69
N SER A 370 -2.00 -1.67 -18.93
CA SER A 370 -1.31 -0.90 -17.89
C SER A 370 -0.03 -0.21 -18.35
N CYS A 371 0.27 -0.22 -19.65
CA CYS A 371 1.45 0.43 -20.21
C CYS A 371 1.28 1.96 -20.22
N VAL A 372 2.27 2.72 -19.75
CA VAL A 372 2.17 4.19 -19.72
C VAL A 372 2.85 4.78 -20.93
N ARG A 373 2.21 4.62 -22.09
CA ARG A 373 2.68 5.17 -23.37
C ARG A 373 1.55 5.84 -24.16
N PRO A 374 1.82 6.88 -24.96
CA PRO A 374 0.77 7.63 -25.68
C PRO A 374 -0.15 6.76 -26.56
N GLU A 375 0.38 5.71 -27.17
CA GLU A 375 -0.33 4.78 -28.06
C GLU A 375 -1.18 3.73 -27.31
N THR A 376 -1.16 3.71 -25.98
CA THR A 376 -1.75 2.61 -25.21
C THR A 376 -3.25 2.46 -25.43
N LEU A 377 -3.99 3.58 -25.46
CA LEU A 377 -5.44 3.52 -25.70
C LEU A 377 -5.75 2.92 -27.09
N GLN A 378 -4.98 3.33 -28.12
CA GLN A 378 -5.12 2.73 -29.45
C GLN A 378 -4.85 1.22 -29.39
N LYS A 379 -3.78 0.81 -28.69
CA LYS A 379 -3.45 -0.61 -28.57
C LYS A 379 -4.54 -1.40 -27.83
N VAL A 380 -5.09 -0.84 -26.77
CA VAL A 380 -6.20 -1.44 -26.01
C VAL A 380 -7.45 -1.60 -26.89
N ALA A 381 -7.76 -0.61 -27.74
CA ALA A 381 -8.85 -0.70 -28.71
C ALA A 381 -8.60 -1.81 -29.75
N GLU A 382 -7.39 -1.90 -30.34
CA GLU A 382 -7.02 -2.98 -31.28
C GLU A 382 -7.16 -4.37 -30.65
N LEU A 383 -6.83 -4.51 -29.36
CA LEU A 383 -6.88 -5.80 -28.67
C LEU A 383 -8.31 -6.30 -28.42
N LEU A 384 -9.34 -5.48 -28.63
CA LEU A 384 -10.74 -5.94 -28.61
C LEU A 384 -11.05 -6.91 -29.76
N ASP A 385 -10.30 -6.83 -30.86
CA ASP A 385 -10.43 -7.72 -32.02
C ASP A 385 -9.42 -8.88 -31.99
N HIS A 386 -8.63 -8.99 -30.92
CA HIS A 386 -7.66 -10.06 -30.77
C HIS A 386 -8.37 -11.44 -30.68
N PRO A 387 -7.90 -12.50 -31.36
CA PRO A 387 -8.59 -13.81 -31.37
C PRO A 387 -8.79 -14.45 -29.99
N LEU A 388 -7.94 -14.10 -29.03
CA LEU A 388 -8.03 -14.58 -27.63
C LEU A 388 -8.83 -13.63 -26.72
N PHE A 389 -9.32 -12.50 -27.23
CA PHE A 389 -10.22 -11.62 -26.50
C PHE A 389 -11.67 -11.98 -26.82
N SER A 390 -12.50 -12.00 -25.78
CA SER A 390 -13.94 -12.08 -25.94
C SER A 390 -14.60 -11.24 -24.88
N ILE A 391 -15.40 -10.26 -25.32
CA ILE A 391 -16.16 -9.39 -24.42
C ILE A 391 -17.19 -10.17 -23.57
N ARG A 392 -17.56 -11.38 -23.98
CA ARG A 392 -18.44 -12.28 -23.21
C ARG A 392 -17.72 -12.97 -22.04
N ASN A 393 -16.39 -12.94 -22.00
CA ASN A 393 -15.61 -13.51 -20.92
C ASN A 393 -15.29 -12.44 -19.86
N PRO A 394 -15.85 -12.55 -18.63
CA PRO A 394 -15.60 -11.61 -17.53
C PRO A 394 -14.13 -11.40 -17.19
N ASN A 395 -13.28 -12.42 -17.35
CA ASN A 395 -11.86 -12.32 -17.04
C ASN A 395 -11.15 -11.47 -18.10
N ARG A 396 -11.44 -11.69 -19.39
CA ARG A 396 -10.89 -10.88 -20.50
C ARG A 396 -11.25 -9.41 -20.38
N VAL A 397 -12.51 -9.12 -20.06
CA VAL A 397 -13.01 -7.75 -19.86
C VAL A 397 -12.22 -7.07 -18.72
N ARG A 398 -12.05 -7.75 -17.59
CA ARG A 398 -11.27 -7.21 -16.46
C ARG A 398 -9.78 -7.05 -16.79
N ALA A 399 -9.22 -8.00 -17.52
CA ALA A 399 -7.81 -8.01 -17.89
C ALA A 399 -7.45 -6.89 -18.88
N LEU A 400 -8.34 -6.54 -19.82
CA LEU A 400 -8.07 -5.49 -20.81
C LEU A 400 -8.72 -4.16 -20.41
N ILE A 401 -10.05 -4.09 -20.46
CA ILE A 401 -10.83 -2.86 -20.25
C ILE A 401 -10.72 -2.38 -18.80
N GLY A 402 -10.90 -3.31 -17.84
CA GLY A 402 -10.82 -2.98 -16.41
C GLY A 402 -9.42 -2.53 -15.99
N SER A 403 -8.38 -3.22 -16.47
CA SER A 403 -6.99 -2.85 -16.17
C SER A 403 -6.62 -1.50 -16.78
N PHE A 404 -7.09 -1.16 -17.97
CA PHE A 404 -6.89 0.18 -18.54
C PHE A 404 -7.52 1.26 -17.65
N ALA A 405 -8.78 1.08 -17.25
CA ALA A 405 -9.50 2.08 -16.47
C ALA A 405 -9.03 2.21 -15.01
N GLN A 406 -8.46 1.15 -14.41
CA GLN A 406 -8.14 1.12 -12.97
C GLN A 406 -6.64 1.13 -12.68
N ARG A 407 -5.80 0.66 -13.60
CA ARG A 407 -4.35 0.50 -13.40
C ARG A 407 -3.50 1.40 -14.29
N ASN A 408 -4.14 2.25 -15.09
CA ASN A 408 -3.46 3.19 -15.97
C ASN A 408 -4.07 4.59 -15.88
N PRO A 409 -4.09 5.20 -14.68
CA PRO A 409 -4.71 6.51 -14.51
C PRO A 409 -4.07 7.59 -15.40
N ALA A 410 -2.76 7.52 -15.65
CA ALA A 410 -2.04 8.44 -16.53
C ALA A 410 -2.62 8.48 -17.96
N ILE A 411 -2.95 7.33 -18.56
CA ILE A 411 -3.53 7.29 -19.91
C ILE A 411 -5.07 7.35 -19.89
N PHE A 412 -5.72 6.70 -18.92
CA PHE A 412 -7.18 6.69 -18.81
C PHE A 412 -7.75 8.09 -18.58
N HIS A 413 -7.12 8.87 -17.71
CA HIS A 413 -7.49 10.25 -17.41
C HIS A 413 -6.76 11.26 -18.29
N ALA A 414 -6.33 10.91 -19.51
CA ALA A 414 -5.72 11.87 -20.42
C ALA A 414 -6.64 13.11 -20.61
N PRO A 415 -6.08 14.35 -20.68
CA PRO A 415 -6.88 15.59 -20.74
C PRO A 415 -7.91 15.65 -21.88
N SER A 416 -7.71 14.88 -22.94
CA SER A 416 -8.62 14.79 -24.10
C SER A 416 -9.97 14.10 -23.78
N GLY A 417 -10.07 13.39 -22.65
CA GLY A 417 -11.23 12.57 -22.28
C GLY A 417 -11.42 11.32 -23.15
N ALA A 418 -10.43 10.95 -23.98
CA ALA A 418 -10.54 9.80 -24.88
C ALA A 418 -10.70 8.47 -24.13
N GLY A 419 -10.03 8.32 -22.98
CA GLY A 419 -10.19 7.14 -22.13
C GLY A 419 -11.61 7.02 -21.56
N TYR A 420 -12.24 8.14 -21.20
CA TYR A 420 -13.62 8.16 -20.69
C TYR A 420 -14.62 7.74 -21.77
N ARG A 421 -14.55 8.35 -22.96
CA ARG A 421 -15.38 7.98 -24.11
C ARG A 421 -15.25 6.50 -24.46
N TYR A 422 -14.01 6.01 -24.53
CA TYR A 422 -13.74 4.59 -24.76
C TYR A 422 -14.43 3.69 -23.72
N LEU A 423 -14.27 4.01 -22.43
CA LEU A 423 -14.86 3.20 -21.37
C LEU A 423 -16.39 3.23 -21.43
N SER A 424 -17.01 4.39 -21.67
CA SER A 424 -18.46 4.51 -21.82
C SER A 424 -19.01 3.66 -22.96
N GLU A 425 -18.34 3.67 -24.12
CA GLU A 425 -18.69 2.80 -25.25
C GLU A 425 -18.63 1.33 -24.87
N GLN A 426 -17.58 0.91 -24.15
CA GLN A 426 -17.46 -0.48 -23.71
C GLN A 426 -18.49 -0.84 -22.63
N ILE A 427 -18.83 0.07 -21.72
CA ILE A 427 -19.89 -0.10 -20.72
C ILE A 427 -21.22 -0.36 -21.42
N LEU A 428 -21.61 0.49 -22.38
CA LEU A 428 -22.88 0.33 -23.11
C LEU A 428 -22.91 -0.95 -23.95
N ARG A 429 -21.78 -1.34 -24.54
CA ARG A 429 -21.67 -2.62 -25.26
C ARG A 429 -21.80 -3.82 -24.30
N LEU A 430 -21.18 -3.74 -23.12
CA LEU A 430 -21.25 -4.78 -22.09
C LEU A 430 -22.61 -4.84 -21.42
N ASP A 431 -23.31 -3.72 -21.28
CA ASP A 431 -24.59 -3.65 -20.60
C ASP A 431 -25.63 -4.59 -21.23
N ALA A 432 -25.66 -4.64 -22.56
CA ALA A 432 -26.52 -5.56 -23.31
C ALA A 432 -26.20 -7.06 -23.10
N LEU A 433 -25.00 -7.39 -22.60
CA LEU A 433 -24.50 -8.76 -22.48
C LEU A 433 -24.37 -9.23 -21.02
N ASN A 434 -23.95 -8.33 -20.15
CA ASN A 434 -23.65 -8.56 -18.74
C ASN A 434 -23.77 -7.24 -17.95
N PRO A 435 -24.99 -6.83 -17.58
CA PRO A 435 -25.29 -5.62 -16.80
C PRO A 435 -24.43 -5.46 -15.54
N GLN A 436 -24.22 -6.55 -14.79
CA GLN A 436 -23.46 -6.52 -13.54
C GLN A 436 -21.99 -6.18 -13.77
N MET A 437 -21.38 -6.69 -14.85
CA MET A 437 -20.01 -6.34 -15.20
C MET A 437 -19.91 -4.89 -15.69
N ALA A 438 -20.85 -4.45 -16.52
CA ALA A 438 -20.92 -3.07 -16.98
C ALA A 438 -21.04 -2.09 -15.80
N ALA A 439 -21.94 -2.37 -14.85
CA ALA A 439 -22.12 -1.58 -13.64
C ALA A 439 -20.86 -1.49 -12.76
N ARG A 440 -20.04 -2.55 -12.72
CA ARG A 440 -18.73 -2.49 -12.04
C ARG A 440 -17.75 -1.54 -12.74
N LEU A 441 -17.77 -1.45 -14.06
CA LEU A 441 -16.90 -0.54 -14.82
C LEU A 441 -17.33 0.93 -14.67
N VAL A 442 -18.63 1.21 -14.48
CA VAL A 442 -19.13 2.56 -14.16
C VAL A 442 -18.45 3.11 -12.90
N LYS A 443 -18.09 2.26 -11.93
CA LYS A 443 -17.40 2.68 -10.70
C LYS A 443 -16.05 3.35 -10.95
N SER A 444 -15.42 3.17 -12.12
CA SER A 444 -14.22 3.93 -12.50
C SER A 444 -14.48 5.44 -12.57
N PHE A 445 -15.74 5.87 -12.72
CA PHE A 445 -16.14 7.29 -12.65
C PHE A 445 -16.61 7.74 -11.26
N SER A 446 -16.68 6.85 -10.27
CA SER A 446 -17.32 7.16 -8.97
C SER A 446 -16.66 8.31 -8.19
N ARG A 447 -15.38 8.61 -8.48
CA ARG A 447 -14.62 9.68 -7.83
C ARG A 447 -14.56 10.97 -8.66
N TRP A 448 -15.36 11.11 -9.72
CA TRP A 448 -15.27 12.23 -10.67
C TRP A 448 -15.25 13.62 -10.01
N GLN A 449 -15.96 13.81 -8.90
CA GLN A 449 -16.03 15.07 -8.14
C GLN A 449 -14.66 15.49 -7.56
N LYS A 450 -13.77 14.54 -7.25
CA LYS A 450 -12.44 14.83 -6.72
C LYS A 450 -11.45 15.27 -7.79
N TYR A 451 -11.72 15.07 -9.07
CA TYR A 451 -10.79 15.48 -10.13
C TYR A 451 -10.84 16.98 -10.36
N GLU A 452 -9.76 17.54 -10.92
CA GLU A 452 -9.70 18.92 -11.37
C GLU A 452 -10.83 19.26 -12.37
N PRO A 453 -11.25 20.55 -12.48
CA PRO A 453 -12.47 20.95 -13.17
C PRO A 453 -12.65 20.41 -14.60
N GLY A 454 -11.58 20.32 -15.38
CA GLY A 454 -11.60 19.80 -16.75
C GLY A 454 -11.99 18.32 -16.81
N ARG A 455 -11.22 17.45 -16.14
CA ARG A 455 -11.54 16.02 -16.04
C ARG A 455 -12.86 15.76 -15.31
N ARG A 456 -13.22 16.58 -14.33
CA ARG A 456 -14.51 16.51 -13.63
C ARG A 456 -15.67 16.69 -14.60
N ALA A 457 -15.63 17.73 -15.44
CA ALA A 457 -16.67 18.00 -16.43
C ALA A 457 -16.78 16.86 -17.47
N LEU A 458 -15.65 16.36 -17.97
CA LEU A 458 -15.62 15.27 -18.94
C LEU A 458 -16.21 13.97 -18.38
N GLN A 459 -15.82 13.56 -17.17
CA GLN A 459 -16.37 12.36 -16.53
C GLN A 459 -17.86 12.50 -16.21
N LYS A 460 -18.30 13.69 -15.77
CA LYS A 460 -19.71 13.98 -15.53
C LYS A 460 -20.53 13.84 -16.80
N ALA A 461 -20.06 14.39 -17.92
CA ALA A 461 -20.74 14.28 -19.21
C ALA A 461 -20.92 12.82 -19.66
N GLU A 462 -19.90 11.98 -19.46
CA GLU A 462 -19.98 10.55 -19.75
C GLU A 462 -20.98 9.81 -18.83
N LEU A 463 -21.00 10.13 -17.53
CA LEU A 463 -21.98 9.59 -16.58
C LEU A 463 -23.43 9.99 -16.95
N GLU A 464 -23.65 11.27 -17.29
CA GLU A 464 -24.95 11.78 -17.75
C GLU A 464 -25.38 11.07 -19.05
N MET A 465 -24.45 10.86 -19.99
CA MET A 465 -24.70 10.14 -21.24
C MET A 465 -25.07 8.67 -21.01
N ILE A 466 -24.35 7.97 -20.13
CA ILE A 466 -24.65 6.57 -19.78
C ILE A 466 -26.04 6.47 -19.14
N ALA A 467 -26.33 7.32 -18.14
CA ALA A 467 -27.60 7.31 -17.43
C ALA A 467 -28.80 7.69 -18.33
N GLY A 468 -28.58 8.57 -19.32
CA GLY A 468 -29.61 9.03 -20.25
C GLY A 468 -29.92 8.09 -21.42
N ARG A 469 -29.25 6.93 -21.54
CA ARG A 469 -29.45 6.02 -22.67
C ARG A 469 -30.77 5.24 -22.55
N GLU A 470 -31.63 5.30 -23.58
CA GLU A 470 -33.00 4.72 -23.56
C GLU A 470 -33.12 3.22 -23.18
N LYS A 471 -32.04 2.44 -23.31
CA LYS A 471 -32.04 0.98 -23.04
C LYS A 471 -30.96 0.55 -22.06
N VAL A 472 -30.52 1.47 -21.20
CA VAL A 472 -29.57 1.12 -20.14
C VAL A 472 -30.22 0.16 -19.14
N SER A 473 -29.49 -0.85 -18.69
CA SER A 473 -29.96 -1.76 -17.65
C SER A 473 -30.15 -1.03 -16.32
N ARG A 474 -30.96 -1.63 -15.44
CA ARG A 474 -31.16 -1.12 -14.07
C ARG A 474 -29.86 -1.04 -13.29
N ASP A 475 -29.00 -2.07 -13.39
CA ASP A 475 -27.71 -2.14 -12.70
C ASP A 475 -26.80 -0.97 -13.09
N VAL A 476 -26.68 -0.67 -14.39
CA VAL A 476 -25.84 0.43 -14.87
C VAL A 476 -26.46 1.78 -14.51
N PHE A 477 -27.78 1.95 -14.71
CA PHE A 477 -28.48 3.18 -14.35
C PHE A 477 -28.32 3.51 -12.87
N GLU A 478 -28.51 2.53 -11.97
CA GLU A 478 -28.43 2.73 -10.53
C GLU A 478 -27.03 3.23 -10.12
N VAL A 479 -25.97 2.60 -10.63
CA VAL A 479 -24.59 3.01 -10.31
C VAL A 479 -24.25 4.38 -10.92
N ALA A 480 -24.68 4.67 -12.15
CA ALA A 480 -24.45 5.96 -12.79
C ALA A 480 -25.21 7.10 -12.08
N ALA A 481 -26.50 6.90 -11.80
CA ALA A 481 -27.33 7.87 -11.09
C ALA A 481 -26.81 8.12 -9.67
N LYS A 482 -26.40 7.08 -8.95
CA LYS A 482 -25.80 7.22 -7.62
C LYS A 482 -24.45 7.93 -7.65
N SER A 483 -23.69 7.82 -8.74
CA SER A 483 -22.42 8.55 -8.90
C SER A 483 -22.65 10.04 -9.24
N LEU A 484 -23.78 10.38 -9.87
CA LEU A 484 -24.14 11.76 -10.24
C LEU A 484 -24.78 12.56 -9.09
N ALA A 485 -25.47 11.86 -8.18
CA ALA A 485 -26.01 12.41 -6.94
C ALA A 485 -24.89 12.73 -5.95
#